data_AF-A0A7S0H6S9-F1
#
_entry.id   AF-A0A7S0H6S9-F1
#
_cell.length_a   1.000
_cell.length_b   1.000
_cell.length_c   1.000
_cell.angle_alpha   90.00
_cell.angle_beta   90.00
_cell.angle_gamma   90.00
#
_symmetry.space_group_name_H-M   'P 1'
#
loop_
_entity.id
_entity.type
_entity.pdbx_description
1 polymer ?
#
loop_
_entity_poly.entity_id
_entity_poly.type
_entity_poly.pdbx_seq_one_letter_code
_entity_poly.pdbx_strand_id
1 'polypeptide(L)'
;FEYTFSLTKHNWSTWMDTITKEQQVIEANAEFSSIIVPTLDTARYTSLLDTLLSHNVPLLYVGPTGTGKTAYVQKHVLALPSDSWSSIFLNFSAQTSANQSQDIVDSKLDKRRKGVFG
;
A
#
# COMPACT_ATOMS: atom_id res chain seq x y z
N PHE A 1 -11.64 -7.07 -17.14
CA PHE A 1 -10.90 -6.83 -15.87
C PHE A 1 -11.81 -6.46 -14.70
N GLU A 2 -13.13 -6.64 -14.80
CA GLU A 2 -14.09 -6.24 -13.74
C GLU A 2 -14.43 -7.36 -12.75
N TYR A 3 -13.94 -8.57 -13.03
CA TYR A 3 -14.20 -9.76 -12.25
C TYR A 3 -12.90 -10.36 -11.71
N THR A 4 -13.03 -11.06 -10.59
CA THR A 4 -12.01 -11.91 -9.99
C THR A 4 -12.60 -13.29 -9.71
N PHE A 5 -11.75 -14.30 -9.68
CA PHE A 5 -12.18 -15.66 -9.36
C PHE A 5 -12.05 -15.90 -7.85
N SER A 6 -13.17 -16.19 -7.19
CA SER A 6 -13.18 -16.56 -5.78
C SER A 6 -12.79 -18.02 -5.64
N LEU A 7 -11.60 -18.28 -5.10
CA LEU A 7 -11.14 -19.65 -4.80
C LEU A 7 -12.01 -20.32 -3.72
N THR A 8 -12.58 -19.56 -2.80
CA THR A 8 -13.43 -20.07 -1.71
C THR A 8 -14.83 -20.44 -2.19
N LYS A 9 -15.44 -19.59 -3.04
CA LYS A 9 -16.80 -19.80 -3.56
C LYS A 9 -16.82 -20.59 -4.87
N HIS A 10 -15.65 -20.86 -5.45
CA HIS A 10 -15.47 -21.51 -6.76
C HIS A 10 -16.30 -20.87 -7.88
N ASN A 11 -16.38 -19.53 -7.90
CA ASN A 11 -17.12 -18.78 -8.91
C ASN A 11 -16.45 -17.44 -9.25
N TRP A 12 -16.89 -16.84 -10.35
CA TRP A 12 -16.53 -15.48 -10.71
C TRP A 12 -17.39 -14.50 -9.92
N SER A 13 -16.77 -13.48 -9.35
CA SER A 13 -17.43 -12.35 -8.67
C SER A 13 -16.86 -11.03 -9.16
N THR A 14 -17.59 -9.94 -8.96
CA THR A 14 -17.04 -8.61 -9.25
C THR A 14 -15.98 -8.24 -8.21
N TRP A 15 -15.07 -7.33 -8.55
CA TRP A 15 -14.13 -6.82 -7.53
C TRP A 15 -14.83 -6.04 -6.42
N MET A 16 -16.00 -5.45 -6.68
CA MET A 16 -16.75 -4.77 -5.62
C MET A 16 -17.25 -5.78 -4.57
N ASP A 17 -17.53 -7.02 -4.96
CA ASP A 17 -17.95 -8.08 -4.04
C ASP A 17 -16.84 -8.53 -3.09
N THR A 18 -15.57 -8.16 -3.34
CA THR A 18 -14.45 -8.46 -2.44
C THR A 18 -14.28 -7.42 -1.33
N ILE A 19 -14.94 -6.26 -1.45
CA ILE A 19 -14.89 -5.21 -0.43
C ILE A 19 -15.94 -5.53 0.63
N THR A 20 -15.50 -5.61 1.88
CA THR A 20 -16.38 -5.86 3.04
C THR A 20 -17.27 -4.66 3.34
N LYS A 21 -18.42 -4.87 4.00
CA LYS A 21 -19.33 -3.78 4.36
C LYS A 21 -18.65 -2.79 5.30
N GLU A 22 -17.81 -3.30 6.19
CA GLU A 22 -17.03 -2.53 7.16
C GLU A 22 -16.06 -1.58 6.46
N GLN A 23 -15.42 -2.03 5.36
CA GLN A 23 -14.54 -1.19 4.54
C GLN A 23 -15.27 -0.08 3.77
N GLN A 24 -16.60 -0.18 3.62
CA GLN A 24 -17.43 0.84 2.96
C GLN A 24 -17.94 1.89 3.95
N VAL A 25 -17.85 1.64 5.25
CA VAL A 25 -18.28 2.61 6.27
C VAL A 25 -17.25 3.73 6.38
N ILE A 26 -17.72 4.96 6.22
CA ILE A 26 -16.96 6.16 6.53
C ILE A 26 -17.45 6.68 7.87
N GLU A 27 -16.56 6.75 8.85
CA GLU A 27 -16.86 7.29 10.17
C GLU A 27 -17.33 8.75 10.07
N ALA A 28 -18.33 9.13 10.88
CA ALA A 28 -18.92 10.47 10.82
C ALA A 28 -17.92 11.59 11.17
N ASN A 29 -16.87 11.27 11.92
CA ASN A 29 -15.79 12.16 12.31
C ASN A 29 -14.49 11.95 11.50
N ALA A 30 -14.54 11.18 10.40
CA ALA A 30 -13.37 10.96 9.56
C ALA A 30 -12.87 12.29 8.98
N GLU A 31 -11.57 12.53 9.07
CA GLU A 31 -10.96 13.68 8.41
C GLU A 31 -11.06 13.50 6.90
N PHE A 32 -11.53 14.53 6.17
CA PHE A 32 -11.73 14.47 4.72
C PHE A 32 -10.50 13.98 3.95
N SER A 33 -9.30 14.38 4.39
CA SER A 33 -8.02 13.97 3.78
C SER A 33 -7.72 12.47 3.90
N SER A 34 -8.34 11.78 4.87
CA SER A 34 -8.13 10.35 5.16
C SER A 34 -9.15 9.44 4.47
N ILE A 35 -10.22 10.03 3.90
CA ILE A 35 -11.30 9.27 3.29
C ILE A 35 -10.82 8.69 1.96
N ILE A 36 -10.88 7.36 1.85
CA ILE A 36 -10.64 6.64 0.61
C ILE A 36 -11.93 5.91 0.26
N VAL A 37 -12.58 6.35 -0.81
CA VAL A 37 -13.80 5.72 -1.32
C VAL A 37 -13.43 4.39 -1.98
N PRO A 38 -13.98 3.25 -1.53
CA PRO A 38 -13.73 1.98 -2.19
C PRO A 38 -14.30 1.97 -3.61
N THR A 39 -13.45 1.67 -4.58
CA THR A 39 -13.79 1.53 -5.99
C THR A 39 -13.24 0.21 -6.56
N LEU A 40 -13.69 -0.14 -7.77
CA LEU A 40 -13.17 -1.26 -8.55
C LEU A 40 -11.63 -1.23 -8.68
N ASP A 41 -11.04 -0.04 -8.84
CA ASP A 41 -9.59 0.12 -8.93
C ASP A 41 -8.91 -0.17 -7.59
N THR A 42 -9.43 0.37 -6.49
CA THR A 42 -8.83 0.12 -5.16
C THR A 42 -8.88 -1.36 -4.78
N ALA A 43 -10.00 -2.06 -5.05
CA ALA A 43 -10.10 -3.50 -4.79
C ALA A 43 -9.05 -4.31 -5.57
N ARG A 44 -8.91 -4.01 -6.86
CA ARG A 44 -7.93 -4.65 -7.74
C ARG A 44 -6.49 -4.41 -7.29
N TYR A 45 -6.14 -3.15 -7.09
CA TYR A 45 -4.77 -2.78 -6.77
C TYR A 45 -4.39 -3.25 -5.37
N THR A 46 -5.29 -3.19 -4.40
CA THR A 46 -5.05 -3.76 -3.07
C THR A 46 -4.83 -5.26 -3.12
N SER A 47 -5.66 -6.02 -3.88
CA SER A 47 -5.44 -7.46 -4.04
C SER A 47 -4.08 -7.79 -4.68
N LEU A 48 -3.65 -7.00 -5.67
CA LEU A 48 -2.33 -7.14 -6.27
C LEU A 48 -1.21 -6.78 -5.27
N LEU A 49 -1.40 -5.73 -4.48
CA LEU A 49 -0.48 -5.29 -3.44
C LEU A 49 -0.25 -6.40 -2.41
N ASP A 50 -1.33 -6.97 -1.86
CA ASP A 50 -1.30 -8.09 -0.92
C ASP A 50 -0.54 -9.30 -1.50
N THR A 51 -0.84 -9.64 -2.75
CA THR A 51 -0.24 -10.80 -3.43
C THR A 51 1.27 -10.62 -3.59
N LEU A 52 1.72 -9.44 -4.00
CA LEU A 52 3.15 -9.20 -4.22
C LEU A 52 3.91 -9.02 -2.91
N LEU A 53 3.33 -8.34 -1.91
CA LEU A 53 3.94 -8.19 -0.59
C LEU A 53 4.14 -9.53 0.12
N SER A 54 3.13 -10.41 0.11
CA SER A 54 3.23 -11.75 0.71
C SER A 54 4.34 -12.62 0.09
N HIS A 55 4.74 -12.33 -1.14
CA HIS A 55 5.81 -13.04 -1.85
C HIS A 55 7.13 -12.25 -1.90
N ASN A 56 7.23 -11.12 -1.19
CA ASN A 56 8.39 -10.22 -1.20
C ASN A 56 8.79 -9.77 -2.62
N VAL A 57 7.80 -9.56 -3.50
CA VAL A 57 8.03 -9.10 -4.87
C VAL A 57 7.82 -7.58 -4.95
N PRO A 58 8.83 -6.80 -5.41
CA PRO A 58 8.67 -5.37 -5.60
C PRO A 58 7.62 -5.02 -6.66
N LEU A 59 6.91 -3.92 -6.46
CA LEU A 59 5.86 -3.44 -7.36
C LEU A 59 5.98 -1.94 -7.64
N LEU A 60 5.54 -1.52 -8.82
CA LEU A 60 5.53 -0.12 -9.24
C LEU A 60 4.13 0.29 -9.69
N TYR A 61 3.51 1.24 -8.98
CA TYR A 61 2.28 1.88 -9.43
C TYR A 61 2.58 3.12 -10.27
N VAL A 62 2.12 3.12 -11.51
CA VAL A 62 2.22 4.26 -12.42
C VAL A 62 0.85 4.87 -12.68
N GLY A 63 0.81 6.18 -12.92
CA GLY A 63 -0.42 6.88 -13.31
C GLY A 63 -0.37 8.38 -13.01
N PRO A 64 -1.37 9.14 -13.49
CA PRO A 64 -1.41 10.61 -13.37
C PRO A 64 -1.37 11.10 -11.93
N THR A 65 -0.91 12.34 -11.68
CA THR A 65 -0.98 12.92 -10.34
C THR A 65 -2.44 13.12 -9.87
N GLY A 66 -2.67 13.12 -8.56
CA GLY A 66 -4.00 13.35 -8.00
C GLY A 66 -4.97 12.15 -8.03
N THR A 67 -4.56 10.97 -8.48
CA THR A 67 -5.45 9.79 -8.56
C THR A 67 -5.45 8.90 -7.30
N GLY A 68 -5.02 9.43 -6.14
CA GLY A 68 -5.07 8.71 -4.87
C GLY A 68 -4.05 7.57 -4.68
N LYS A 69 -3.16 7.30 -5.66
CA LYS A 69 -2.14 6.22 -5.62
C LYS A 69 -1.40 6.13 -4.30
N THR A 70 -0.77 7.23 -3.89
CA THR A 70 -0.02 7.29 -2.63
C THR A 70 -0.91 7.00 -1.43
N ALA A 71 -2.13 7.55 -1.40
CA ALA A 71 -3.02 7.43 -0.25
C ALA A 71 -3.46 5.98 0.01
N TYR A 72 -3.90 5.24 -1.01
CA TYR A 72 -4.36 3.86 -0.78
C TYR A 72 -3.20 2.89 -0.50
N VAL A 73 -2.01 3.11 -1.09
CA VAL A 73 -0.82 2.31 -0.79
C VAL A 73 -0.38 2.54 0.66
N GLN A 74 -0.28 3.81 1.08
CA GLN A 74 0.09 4.15 2.45
C GLN A 74 -0.91 3.59 3.46
N LYS A 75 -2.22 3.76 3.22
CA LYS A 75 -3.27 3.21 4.10
C LYS A 75 -3.12 1.70 4.28
N HIS A 76 -2.86 0.98 3.18
CA HIS A 76 -2.73 -0.47 3.22
C HIS A 76 -1.46 -0.93 3.94
N VAL A 77 -0.31 -0.36 3.57
CA VAL A 77 0.99 -0.73 4.16
C VAL A 77 1.07 -0.38 5.65
N LEU A 78 0.46 0.73 6.08
CA LEU A 78 0.36 1.10 7.50
C LEU A 78 -0.59 0.22 8.31
N ALA A 79 -1.51 -0.50 7.65
CA ALA A 79 -2.40 -1.44 8.31
C ALA A 79 -1.79 -2.84 8.47
N LEU A 80 -0.59 -3.08 7.94
CA LEU A 80 0.11 -4.35 8.10
C LEU A 80 0.54 -4.58 9.56
N PRO A 81 0.67 -5.85 10.00
CA PRO A 81 1.11 -6.16 11.35
C PRO A 81 2.50 -5.57 11.67
N SER A 82 2.57 -4.71 12.68
CA SER A 82 3.78 -3.96 13.04
C SER A 82 4.88 -4.81 13.70
N ASP A 83 4.54 -6.03 14.12
CA ASP A 83 5.47 -7.04 14.60
C ASP A 83 6.30 -7.66 13.47
N SER A 84 5.75 -7.69 12.25
CA SER A 84 6.37 -8.30 11.07
C SER A 84 6.82 -7.28 10.03
N TRP A 85 6.20 -6.09 10.00
CA TRP A 85 6.43 -5.08 8.96
C TRP A 85 6.82 -3.73 9.54
N SER A 86 7.83 -3.10 8.92
CA SER A 86 8.15 -1.68 9.11
C SER A 86 8.11 -0.97 7.77
N SER A 87 7.68 0.29 7.78
CA SER A 87 7.46 1.07 6.56
C SER A 87 8.30 2.34 6.57
N ILE A 88 8.97 2.61 5.45
CA ILE A 88 9.73 3.84 5.22
C ILE A 88 9.08 4.57 4.04
N PHE A 89 8.65 5.81 4.26
CA PHE A 89 8.10 6.66 3.20
C PHE A 89 9.14 7.66 2.73
N LEU A 90 9.48 7.60 1.45
CA LEU A 90 10.43 8.49 0.78
C LEU A 90 9.72 9.28 -0.31
N ASN A 91 9.88 10.61 -0.27
CA ASN A 91 9.37 11.50 -1.30
C ASN A 91 10.53 12.05 -2.12
N PHE A 92 10.52 11.80 -3.43
CA PHE A 92 11.53 12.31 -4.35
C PHE A 92 11.09 13.63 -4.97
N SER A 93 12.04 14.55 -5.08
CA SER A 93 11.93 15.80 -5.81
C SER A 93 13.15 15.99 -6.71
N ALA A 94 13.16 17.05 -7.51
CA ALA A 94 14.34 17.41 -8.32
C ALA A 94 15.60 17.71 -7.48
N GLN A 95 15.45 17.93 -6.17
CA GLN A 95 16.58 18.23 -5.27
C GLN A 95 17.01 17.03 -4.43
N THR A 96 16.35 15.88 -4.57
CA THR A 96 16.67 14.68 -3.78
C THR A 96 17.92 14.00 -4.36
N SER A 97 19.00 13.93 -3.58
CA SER A 97 20.24 13.25 -3.96
C SER A 97 20.26 11.78 -3.54
N ALA A 98 21.18 11.00 -4.12
CA ALA A 98 21.38 9.61 -3.74
C ALA A 98 21.79 9.48 -2.26
N ASN A 99 22.70 10.34 -1.79
CA ASN A 99 23.15 10.36 -0.40
C ASN A 99 21.99 10.66 0.56
N GLN A 100 21.16 11.65 0.24
CA GLN A 100 19.98 11.96 1.07
C GLN A 100 19.02 10.77 1.17
N SER A 101 18.82 10.04 0.07
CA SER A 101 17.95 8.86 0.05
C SER A 101 18.51 7.75 0.94
N GLN A 102 19.82 7.50 0.85
CA GLN A 102 20.52 6.54 1.71
C GLN A 102 20.42 6.94 3.19
N ASP A 103 20.69 8.21 3.50
CA ASP A 103 20.65 8.73 4.87
C ASP A 103 19.26 8.55 5.50
N ILE A 104 18.19 8.76 4.74
CA ILE A 104 16.82 8.55 5.25
C ILE A 104 16.56 7.07 5.54
N VAL A 105 16.98 6.16 4.66
CA VAL A 105 16.82 4.72 4.87
C VAL A 105 17.64 4.27 6.08
N ASP A 106 18.91 4.63 6.14
CA ASP A 106 19.82 4.25 7.21
C ASP A 106 19.38 4.82 8.56
N SER A 107 18.76 6.01 8.59
CA SER A 107 18.22 6.60 9.83
C SER A 107 17.11 5.79 10.48
N LYS A 108 16.49 4.86 9.74
CA LYS A 108 15.39 4.00 10.18
C LYS A 108 15.82 2.56 10.45
N LEU A 109 17.09 2.21 10.20
CA LEU A 109 17.62 0.87 10.39
C LEU A 109 18.61 0.85 11.55
N ASP A 110 18.56 -0.19 12.38
CA ASP A 110 19.56 -0.39 13.41
C ASP A 110 20.87 -0.91 12.80
N LYS A 111 22.00 -0.37 13.26
CA LYS A 111 23.31 -0.79 12.79
C LYS A 111 23.74 -2.06 13.52
N ARG A 112 23.55 -3.21 12.87
CA ARG A 112 23.96 -4.51 13.44
C ARG A 112 25.48 -4.70 13.44
N ARG A 113 26.14 -4.45 12.30
CA ARG A 113 27.61 -4.57 12.09
C ARG A 113 28.07 -3.57 11.03
N LYS A 114 29.40 -3.42 10.82
CA LYS A 114 29.93 -2.52 9.77
C LYS A 114 29.40 -2.95 8.40
N GLY A 115 28.56 -2.11 7.80
CA GLY A 115 27.93 -2.36 6.50
C GLY A 115 26.69 -3.27 6.52
N VAL A 116 26.18 -3.64 7.70
CA VAL A 116 24.96 -4.47 7.84
C VAL A 116 23.96 -3.74 8.73
N PHE A 117 22.83 -3.38 8.14
CA PHE A 117 21.74 -2.63 8.76
C PHE A 117 20.47 -3.51 8.82
N GLY A 118 19.69 -3.39 9.90
CA GLY A 118 18.39 -4.04 10.06
C GLY A 118 18.03 -4.36 11.50
#